data_AF-A0A0H2YSM1-F1
#
_entry.id   AF-A0A0H2YSM1-F1
#
_cell.length_a   1.000
_cell.length_b   1.000
_cell.length_c   1.000
_cell.angle_alpha   90.00
_cell.angle_beta   90.00
_cell.angle_gamma   90.00
#
_symmetry.space_group_name_H-M   'P 1'
#
loop_
_entity.id
_entity.type
_entity.pdbx_description
1 polymer ?
#
loop_
_entity_poly.entity_id
_entity_poly.type
_entity_poly.pdbx_seq_one_letter_code
_entity_poly.pdbx_strand_id
1 'polypeptide(L)'
;MSLEELKKYLCIDCDEDDDLLLGLLEAAEEYLTNAGVKKDYRKKLYSLAVKLLVKNWYDDEESISIGNKNDKAQFALNSIITQLKYCGDNNV
;
A
#
# COMPACT_ATOMS: atom_id res chain seq x y z
N MET A 1 12.31 -3.79 -3.15
CA MET A 1 11.56 -4.30 -4.32
C MET A 1 11.57 -3.18 -5.35
N SER A 2 11.68 -3.48 -6.65
CA SER A 2 11.59 -2.45 -7.68
C SER A 2 10.13 -2.22 -8.10
N LEU A 3 9.85 -1.05 -8.68
CA LEU A 3 8.56 -0.75 -9.30
C LEU A 3 8.20 -1.78 -10.39
N GLU A 4 9.17 -2.18 -11.21
CA GLU A 4 9.01 -3.25 -12.21
C GLU A 4 8.57 -4.59 -11.60
N GLU A 5 9.12 -4.97 -10.43
CA GLU A 5 8.73 -6.22 -9.76
C GLU A 5 7.29 -6.15 -9.22
N LEU A 6 6.84 -4.95 -8.85
CA LEU A 6 5.48 -4.67 -8.41
C LEU A 6 4.50 -4.66 -9.60
N LYS A 7 4.81 -3.95 -10.70
CA LYS A 7 4.02 -3.96 -11.94
C LYS A 7 3.79 -5.37 -12.46
N LYS A 8 4.85 -6.18 -12.49
CA LYS A 8 4.76 -7.60 -12.88
C LYS A 8 3.84 -8.41 -11.97
N TYR A 9 3.74 -8.08 -10.69
CA TYR A 9 2.82 -8.75 -9.77
C TYR A 9 1.36 -8.31 -9.99
N LEU A 10 1.15 -7.05 -10.34
CA LEU A 10 -0.17 -6.46 -10.63
C LEU A 10 -0.66 -6.75 -12.06
N CYS A 11 0.19 -7.33 -12.92
CA CYS A 11 -0.08 -7.53 -14.34
C CYS A 11 -0.33 -6.21 -15.09
N ILE A 12 0.42 -5.16 -14.73
CA ILE A 12 0.40 -3.85 -15.39
C ILE A 12 1.58 -3.78 -16.35
N ASP A 13 1.31 -3.55 -17.63
CA ASP A 13 2.31 -3.50 -18.70
C ASP A 13 2.55 -2.07 -19.24
N CYS A 14 1.80 -1.07 -18.74
CA CYS A 14 1.95 0.34 -19.10
C CYS A 14 2.60 1.13 -17.96
N ASP A 15 3.17 2.29 -18.32
CA ASP A 15 3.85 3.19 -17.38
C ASP A 15 2.98 4.40 -16.97
N GLU A 16 1.72 4.45 -17.43
CA GLU A 16 0.80 5.56 -17.14
C GLU A 16 0.56 5.76 -15.64
N ASP A 17 0.59 4.65 -14.88
CA ASP A 17 0.34 4.63 -13.44
C ASP A 17 1.62 4.55 -12.60
N ASP A 18 2.82 4.72 -13.19
CA ASP A 18 4.09 4.57 -12.47
C ASP A 18 4.19 5.48 -11.24
N ASP A 19 3.78 6.74 -11.36
CA ASP A 19 3.78 7.71 -10.26
C ASP A 19 2.80 7.32 -9.14
N LEU A 20 1.61 6.82 -9.52
CA LEU A 20 0.61 6.33 -8.57
C LEU A 20 1.13 5.09 -7.83
N LEU A 21 1.65 4.10 -8.57
CA LEU A 21 2.20 2.87 -8.02
C LEU A 21 3.40 3.12 -7.12
N LEU A 22 4.24 4.11 -7.45
CA LEU A 22 5.35 4.53 -6.59
C LEU A 22 4.82 5.12 -5.27
N GLY A 23 3.82 6.01 -5.32
CA GLY A 23 3.19 6.55 -4.11
C GLY A 23 2.55 5.47 -3.24
N LEU A 24 1.85 4.50 -3.85
CA LEU A 24 1.27 3.37 -3.12
C LEU A 24 2.33 2.46 -2.52
N LEU A 25 3.45 2.24 -3.22
CA LEU A 25 4.58 1.48 -2.70
C LEU A 25 5.14 2.14 -1.43
N GLU A 26 5.42 3.44 -1.47
CA GLU A 26 5.93 4.20 -0.32
C GLU A 26 4.95 4.17 0.86
N ALA A 27 3.66 4.38 0.59
CA ALA A 27 2.61 4.28 1.61
C ALA A 27 2.54 2.89 2.25
N ALA A 28 2.76 1.82 1.47
CA ALA A 28 2.72 0.45 1.98
C ALA A 28 3.95 0.15 2.87
N GLU A 29 5.12 0.66 2.50
CA GLU A 29 6.32 0.56 3.33
C GLU A 29 6.15 1.32 4.66
N GLU A 30 5.59 2.52 4.61
CA GLU A 30 5.30 3.35 5.79
C GLU A 30 4.25 2.67 6.68
N TYR A 31 3.17 2.14 6.10
CA TYR A 31 2.15 1.39 6.84
C TYR A 31 2.75 0.22 7.63
N LEU A 32 3.63 -0.57 7.00
CA LEU A 32 4.32 -1.68 7.67
C LEU A 32 5.26 -1.17 8.76
N THR A 33 5.97 -0.06 8.51
CA THR A 33 6.86 0.57 9.49
C THR A 33 6.07 1.03 10.73
N ASN A 34 4.94 1.67 10.53
CA ASN A 34 4.03 2.11 11.60
C ASN A 34 3.46 0.91 12.37
N ALA A 35 3.21 -0.22 11.71
CA ALA A 35 2.84 -1.48 12.35
C ALA A 35 4.00 -2.18 13.12
N GLY A 36 5.18 -1.55 13.21
CA GLY A 36 6.36 -2.10 13.88
C GLY A 36 7.18 -3.08 13.04
N VAL A 37 6.87 -3.21 11.75
CA VAL A 37 7.59 -4.09 10.82
C VAL A 37 8.73 -3.33 10.17
N LYS A 38 9.96 -3.67 10.53
CA LYS A 38 11.17 -3.10 9.91
C LYS A 38 11.22 -3.43 8.41
N LYS A 39 11.43 -2.40 7.59
CA LYS A 39 11.70 -2.51 6.15
C LYS A 39 12.87 -3.44 5.88
N ASP A 40 12.60 -4.59 5.25
CA ASP A 40 13.62 -5.54 4.82
C ASP A 40 13.16 -6.36 3.60
N TYR A 41 13.53 -5.90 2.41
CA TYR A 41 13.20 -6.57 1.15
C TYR A 41 13.90 -7.91 0.92
N ARG A 42 14.87 -8.30 1.77
CA ARG A 42 15.44 -9.66 1.73
C ARG A 42 14.46 -10.69 2.28
N LYS A 43 13.54 -10.27 3.15
CA LYS A 43 12.47 -11.12 3.67
C LYS A 43 11.35 -11.19 2.62
N LYS A 44 11.15 -12.37 2.04
CA LYS A 44 10.09 -12.59 1.03
C LYS A 44 8.69 -12.26 1.53
N LEU A 45 8.42 -12.45 2.82
CA LEU A 45 7.15 -12.08 3.46
C LEU A 45 6.94 -10.55 3.49
N TYR A 46 7.99 -9.76 3.68
CA TYR A 46 7.89 -8.30 3.64
C TYR A 46 7.53 -7.83 2.23
N SER A 47 8.25 -8.34 1.22
CA SER A 47 7.95 -8.02 -0.18
C SER A 47 6.52 -8.43 -0.58
N LEU A 48 6.05 -9.58 -0.10
CA LEU A 48 4.67 -10.03 -0.35
C LEU A 48 3.64 -9.13 0.34
N ALA A 49 3.90 -8.69 1.57
CA ALA A 49 3.01 -7.79 2.30
C ALA A 49 2.86 -6.45 1.57
N VAL A 50 3.96 -5.86 1.10
CA VAL A 50 3.93 -4.63 0.29
C VAL A 50 3.10 -4.83 -0.98
N LYS A 51 3.32 -5.93 -1.73
CA LYS A 51 2.56 -6.25 -2.95
C LYS A 51 1.05 -6.39 -2.70
N LEU A 52 0.66 -7.04 -1.60
CA LEU A 52 -0.75 -7.22 -1.24
C LEU A 52 -1.43 -5.90 -0.85
N LEU A 53 -0.73 -5.05 -0.09
CA LEU A 53 -1.23 -3.73 0.29
C LEU A 53 -1.45 -2.83 -0.93
N VAL A 54 -0.42 -2.72 -1.79
CA VAL A 54 -0.51 -1.93 -3.01
C VAL A 54 -1.63 -2.46 -3.91
N LYS A 55 -1.70 -3.78 -4.12
CA LYS A 55 -2.79 -4.38 -4.91
C LYS A 55 -4.16 -4.01 -4.36
N ASN A 56 -4.37 -4.14 -3.05
CA ASN A 56 -5.66 -3.82 -2.46
C ASN A 56 -6.03 -2.33 -2.68
N TRP A 57 -5.08 -1.41 -2.50
CA TRP A 57 -5.35 0.01 -2.68
C TRP A 57 -5.53 0.41 -4.15
N TYR A 58 -4.76 -0.19 -5.05
CA TYR A 58 -4.87 0.03 -6.49
C TYR A 58 -6.20 -0.51 -7.05
N ASP A 59 -6.56 -1.75 -6.69
CA ASP A 59 -7.84 -2.36 -7.07
C ASP A 59 -9.04 -1.58 -6.48
N ASP A 60 -8.89 -1.00 -5.28
CA ASP A 60 -9.92 -0.18 -4.65
C ASP A 60 -10.10 1.18 -5.39
N GLU A 61 -9.03 1.84 -5.84
CA GLU A 61 -9.06 3.06 -6.68
C GLU A 61 -9.79 2.80 -8.01
N GLU A 62 -9.45 1.72 -8.73
CA GLU A 62 -10.12 1.34 -9.97
C GLU A 62 -11.61 0.99 -9.73
N SER A 63 -11.92 0.33 -8.61
CA SER A 63 -13.28 -0.06 -8.25
C SER A 63 -14.18 1.10 -7.80
N ILE A 64 -13.63 2.24 -7.34
CA ILE A 64 -14.43 3.43 -6.95
C ILE A 64 -15.14 4.05 -8.17
N SER A 65 -14.60 3.86 -9.38
CA SER A 65 -15.23 4.27 -10.64
C SER A 65 -16.53 3.52 -10.97
N ILE A 66 -16.69 2.29 -10.46
CA ILE A 66 -17.80 1.39 -10.81
C ILE A 66 -18.62 1.08 -9.56
N GLY A 67 -19.41 2.07 -9.12
CA GLY A 67 -20.63 1.94 -8.31
C GLY A 67 -20.66 0.88 -7.20
N ASN A 68 -20.57 1.35 -5.94
CA ASN A 68 -20.88 0.67 -4.66
C ASN A 68 -19.73 -0.02 -3.92
N LYS A 69 -18.77 0.72 -3.33
CA LYS A 69 -17.96 0.25 -2.18
C LYS A 69 -17.42 1.39 -1.29
N ASN A 70 -18.28 2.09 -0.57
CA ASN A 70 -17.81 3.10 0.41
C ASN A 70 -17.16 2.48 1.67
N ASP A 71 -17.41 1.20 1.98
CA ASP A 71 -17.00 0.63 3.28
C ASP A 71 -15.52 0.25 3.37
N LYS A 72 -14.92 -0.23 2.27
CA LYS A 72 -13.51 -0.69 2.27
C LYS A 72 -12.51 0.46 2.18
N ALA A 73 -12.78 1.45 1.33
CA ALA A 73 -11.98 2.67 1.27
C ALA A 73 -12.02 3.41 2.63
N GLN A 74 -13.18 3.48 3.28
CA GLN A 74 -13.29 4.01 4.64
C GLN A 74 -12.53 3.16 5.67
N PHE A 75 -12.51 1.83 5.53
CA PHE A 75 -11.74 0.96 6.41
C PHE A 75 -10.23 1.15 6.25
N ALA A 76 -9.74 1.25 5.01
CA ALA A 76 -8.34 1.54 4.70
C ALA A 76 -7.95 2.93 5.24
N LEU A 77 -8.78 3.95 5.00
CA LEU A 77 -8.60 5.31 5.51
C LEU A 77 -8.57 5.34 7.05
N ASN A 78 -9.53 4.69 7.72
CA ASN A 78 -9.57 4.62 9.18
C ASN A 78 -8.37 3.86 9.74
N SER A 79 -7.89 2.83 9.05
CA SER A 79 -6.67 2.10 9.44
C SER A 79 -5.44 2.99 9.31
N ILE A 80 -5.29 3.73 8.21
CA ILE A 80 -4.21 4.70 8.00
C ILE A 80 -4.27 5.81 9.06
N ILE A 81 -5.44 6.41 9.30
CA ILE A 81 -5.64 7.45 10.34
C ILE A 81 -5.27 6.91 11.72
N THR A 82 -5.64 5.66 12.04
CA THR A 82 -5.30 5.03 13.31
C THR A 82 -3.79 4.84 13.44
N GLN A 83 -3.13 4.34 12.40
CA GLN A 83 -1.66 4.22 12.38
C GLN A 83 -0.98 5.58 12.55
N LEU A 84 -1.43 6.62 11.84
CA LEU A 84 -0.87 7.97 11.98
C LEU A 84 -1.06 8.54 13.39
N LYS A 85 -2.25 8.33 13.99
CA LYS A 85 -2.56 8.83 15.34
C LYS A 85 -1.74 8.17 16.45
N TYR A 86 -1.46 6.87 16.34
CA TYR A 86 -0.90 6.09 17.46
C TYR A 86 0.54 5.60 17.22
N CYS A 87 1.01 5.58 15.97
CA CYS A 87 2.37 5.14 15.65
C CYS A 87 3.31 6.29 15.26
N GLY A 88 2.77 7.44 14.85
CA GLY A 88 3.55 8.65 14.53
C GLY A 88 4.13 9.39 15.74
N ASP A 89 3.68 9.07 16.96
CA ASP A 89 4.00 9.81 18.19
C ASP A 89 4.84 8.99 19.18
N ASN A 90 5.90 8.32 18.68
CA ASN A 90 6.93 7.73 19.52
C ASN A 90 8.13 8.67 19.63
N ASN A 91 7.91 9.84 20.26
CA ASN A 91 8.97 10.65 20.87
C ASN A 91 8.73 10.69 22.39
N VAL A 92 8.99 9.56 23.07
CA VAL A 92 9.26 9.52 24.53
C VAL A 92 10.37 8.51 24.77
#